data_AF-A0A1I6JAE3-F1
#
_entry.id   AF-A0A1I6JAE3-F1
#
_cell.length_a   1.000
_cell.length_b   1.000
_cell.length_c   1.000
_cell.angle_alpha   90.00
_cell.angle_beta   90.00
_cell.angle_gamma   90.00
#
_symmetry.space_group_name_H-M   'P 1'
#
loop_
_entity.id
_entity.type
_entity.pdbx_description
1 polymer ?
#
loop_
_entity_poly.entity_id
_entity_poly.type
_entity_poly.pdbx_seq_one_letter_code
_entity_poly.pdbx_strand_id
1 'polypeptide(L)'
;MIFVRPPGPVSPALTRRAPCWAAPLLVAVLGGCSSEARQLGPTAPQTRPISNADPRIPAYQANVYQVAQGGRYFGWYGCGGCHAEGATGVLNLGDTQWKHGDGFADLFTAIADRHGRLAYDRRVPVEVLWQLTAFVRDLPAHKAEKRMRTARDQKAEPQGATWSGPQ
;
A
#
# COMPACT_ATOMS: atom_id res chain seq x y z
N MET A 1 28.73 -30.13 81.88
CA MET A 1 27.33 -30.52 81.59
C MET A 1 27.19 -30.65 80.08
N ILE A 2 26.95 -31.87 79.61
CA ILE A 2 26.88 -32.23 78.18
C ILE A 2 25.50 -31.83 77.67
N PHE A 3 25.45 -30.83 76.79
CA PHE A 3 24.20 -30.40 76.16
C PHE A 3 24.03 -31.17 74.85
N VAL A 4 23.24 -32.23 74.89
CA VAL A 4 22.86 -33.02 73.70
C VAL A 4 21.86 -32.19 72.89
N ARG A 5 22.25 -31.78 71.69
CA ARG A 5 21.43 -31.00 70.78
C ARG A 5 20.41 -31.93 70.10
N PRO A 6 19.10 -31.59 70.08
CA PRO A 6 18.09 -32.44 69.46
C PRO A 6 18.22 -32.46 67.92
N PRO A 7 17.73 -33.52 67.25
CA PRO A 7 17.79 -33.64 65.80
C PRO A 7 16.92 -32.57 65.13
N GLY A 8 17.48 -31.89 64.13
CA GLY A 8 16.77 -30.90 63.32
C GLY A 8 15.77 -31.56 62.35
N PRO A 9 14.75 -30.80 61.89
CA PRO A 9 13.77 -31.32 60.95
C PRO A 9 14.40 -31.61 59.59
N VAL A 10 14.11 -32.80 59.07
CA VAL A 10 14.42 -33.19 57.68
C VAL A 10 13.45 -32.47 56.73
N SER A 11 13.98 -31.61 55.85
CA SER A 11 13.19 -30.97 54.80
C SER A 11 12.72 -32.03 53.79
N PRO A 12 11.46 -32.02 53.35
CA PRO A 12 11.03 -32.88 52.25
C PRO A 12 11.71 -32.41 50.96
N ALA A 13 12.27 -33.37 50.21
CA ALA A 13 12.77 -33.13 48.86
C ALA A 13 11.62 -32.66 47.98
N LEU A 14 11.60 -31.35 47.66
CA LEU A 14 10.66 -30.77 46.73
C LEU A 14 11.00 -31.29 45.32
N THR A 15 10.43 -32.43 44.95
CA THR A 15 10.43 -32.89 43.56
C THR A 15 9.58 -31.92 42.75
N ARG A 16 10.24 -30.91 42.16
CA ARG A 16 9.64 -30.06 41.13
C ARG A 16 9.27 -30.95 39.94
N ARG A 17 8.05 -31.49 39.96
CA ARG A 17 7.42 -31.97 38.72
C ARG A 17 7.20 -30.74 37.85
N ALA A 18 8.10 -30.54 36.90
CA ALA A 18 7.91 -29.54 35.87
C ALA A 18 6.55 -29.82 35.20
N PRO A 19 5.66 -28.83 35.09
CA PRO A 19 4.37 -29.05 34.47
C PRO A 19 4.55 -29.46 32.99
N CYS A 20 4.03 -30.62 32.61
CA CYS A 20 4.04 -31.15 31.24
C CYS A 20 3.38 -30.25 30.18
N TRP A 21 2.80 -29.10 30.57
CA TRP A 21 2.18 -28.15 29.65
C TRP A 21 3.14 -27.04 29.17
N ALA A 22 4.37 -26.96 29.68
CA ALA A 22 5.36 -26.00 29.18
C ALA A 22 5.91 -26.34 27.78
N ALA A 23 5.93 -27.64 27.42
CA ALA A 23 6.42 -28.11 26.12
C ALA A 23 5.55 -27.69 24.91
N PRO A 24 4.21 -27.85 24.92
CA PRO A 24 3.39 -27.47 23.76
C PRO A 24 3.35 -25.96 23.50
N LEU A 25 3.48 -25.13 24.54
CA LEU A 25 3.51 -23.66 24.42
C LEU A 25 4.80 -23.16 23.74
N LEU A 26 5.95 -23.79 23.99
CA LEU A 26 7.20 -23.43 23.32
C LEU A 26 7.20 -23.85 21.84
N VAL A 27 6.60 -25.00 21.52
CA VAL A 27 6.46 -25.49 20.13
C VAL A 27 5.52 -24.60 19.31
N ALA A 28 4.44 -24.09 19.92
CA ALA A 28 3.51 -23.17 19.25
C ALA A 28 4.15 -21.82 18.87
N VAL A 29 5.08 -21.31 19.67
CA VAL A 29 5.78 -20.04 19.38
C VAL A 29 6.78 -20.18 18.22
N LEU A 30 7.40 -21.35 18.04
CA LEU A 30 8.39 -21.57 16.97
C LEU A 30 7.76 -21.96 15.62
N GLY A 31 6.52 -22.46 15.60
CA GLY A 31 5.80 -22.81 14.37
C GLY A 31 5.29 -21.62 13.54
N GLY A 32 5.30 -20.41 14.10
CA GLY A 32 4.77 -19.20 13.44
C GLY A 32 5.70 -18.56 12.39
N CYS A 33 6.99 -18.91 12.35
CA CYS A 33 7.94 -18.28 11.43
C CYS A 33 7.87 -18.81 9.99
N SER A 34 7.26 -19.97 9.77
CA SER A 34 7.25 -20.63 8.46
C SER A 34 6.11 -20.18 7.53
N SER A 35 5.21 -19.31 8.00
CA SER A 35 4.05 -18.84 7.23
C SER A 35 4.22 -17.46 6.60
N GLU A 36 5.38 -16.83 6.71
CA GLU A 36 5.70 -15.58 5.98
C GLU A 36 6.35 -15.86 4.62
N ALA A 37 5.96 -16.94 3.95
CA ALA A 37 6.10 -16.99 2.49
C ALA A 37 5.04 -16.04 1.91
N ARG A 38 5.29 -14.74 2.02
CA ARG A 38 4.56 -13.73 1.25
C ARG A 38 4.82 -14.11 -0.19
N GLN A 39 3.83 -14.69 -0.87
CA GLN A 39 3.85 -14.75 -2.32
C GLN A 39 4.00 -13.30 -2.76
N LEU A 40 5.24 -12.92 -3.09
CA LEU A 40 5.51 -11.67 -3.75
C LEU A 40 4.60 -11.74 -4.99
N GLY A 41 3.68 -10.78 -5.09
CA GLY A 41 2.87 -10.65 -6.28
C GLY A 41 3.77 -10.57 -7.52
N PRO A 42 3.18 -10.55 -8.73
CA PRO A 42 3.98 -10.27 -9.92
C PRO A 42 4.90 -9.07 -9.67
N THR A 43 6.18 -9.22 -10.00
CA THR A 43 7.16 -8.14 -9.83
C THR A 43 6.60 -6.86 -10.44
N ALA A 44 6.67 -5.76 -9.68
CA ALA A 44 6.22 -4.45 -10.13
C ALA A 44 6.75 -4.16 -11.56
N PRO A 45 5.91 -3.78 -12.54
CA PRO A 45 6.33 -3.37 -13.86
C PRO A 45 7.42 -2.30 -13.77
N GLN A 46 8.56 -2.64 -14.35
CA GLN A 46 9.70 -1.72 -14.52
C GLN A 46 9.63 -0.96 -15.85
N THR A 47 8.58 -1.21 -16.65
CA THR A 47 8.41 -0.64 -17.99
C THR A 47 7.01 -0.09 -18.20
N ARG A 48 6.87 0.82 -19.16
CA ARG A 48 5.58 1.37 -19.61
C ARG A 48 4.67 0.24 -20.13
N PRO A 49 3.34 0.41 -20.10
CA PRO A 49 2.43 -0.50 -20.78
C PRO A 49 2.74 -0.56 -22.28
N ILE A 50 2.72 -1.76 -22.87
CA ILE A 50 3.03 -2.00 -24.28
C ILE A 50 1.89 -1.46 -25.16
N SER A 51 0.65 -1.62 -24.70
CA SER A 51 -0.57 -1.14 -25.36
C SER A 51 -1.73 -1.12 -24.36
N ASN A 52 -2.92 -0.69 -24.81
CA ASN A 52 -4.15 -0.82 -24.02
C ASN A 52 -4.57 -2.27 -23.76
N ALA A 53 -3.94 -3.26 -24.40
CA ALA A 53 -4.15 -4.68 -24.21
C ALA A 53 -3.01 -5.36 -23.40
N ASP A 54 -2.16 -4.58 -22.72
CA ASP A 54 -1.06 -5.13 -21.93
C ASP A 54 -1.58 -6.06 -20.82
N PRO A 55 -1.09 -7.32 -20.76
CA PRO A 55 -1.63 -8.33 -19.84
C PRO A 55 -1.37 -8.02 -18.36
N ARG A 56 -0.53 -7.03 -18.05
CA ARG A 56 -0.26 -6.59 -16.67
C ARG A 56 -1.34 -5.66 -16.13
N ILE A 57 -2.15 -5.04 -16.99
CA ILE A 57 -3.18 -4.05 -16.60
C ILE A 57 -4.14 -4.56 -15.52
N PRO A 58 -4.69 -5.79 -15.59
CA PRO A 58 -5.60 -6.29 -14.57
C PRO A 58 -5.00 -6.35 -13.16
N ALA A 59 -3.69 -6.57 -13.03
CA ALA A 59 -3.01 -6.59 -11.73
C ALA A 59 -3.03 -5.23 -11.02
N TYR A 60 -3.27 -4.14 -11.76
CA TYR A 60 -3.38 -2.76 -11.26
C TYR A 60 -4.82 -2.29 -11.22
N GLN A 61 -5.51 -2.34 -12.36
CA GLN A 61 -6.81 -1.72 -12.52
C GLN A 61 -7.93 -2.49 -11.78
N ALA A 62 -7.82 -3.82 -11.67
CA ALA A 62 -8.79 -4.63 -10.93
C ALA A 62 -8.39 -4.86 -9.46
N ASN A 63 -7.24 -4.33 -9.04
CA ASN A 63 -6.71 -4.53 -7.70
C ASN A 63 -7.00 -3.30 -6.82
N VAL A 64 -7.90 -3.47 -5.85
CA VAL A 64 -8.33 -2.39 -4.93
C VAL A 64 -7.17 -1.76 -4.18
N TYR A 65 -6.12 -2.52 -3.84
CA TYR A 65 -4.93 -1.99 -3.18
C TYR A 65 -4.16 -1.07 -4.12
N GLN A 66 -3.94 -1.48 -5.38
CA GLN A 66 -3.19 -0.69 -6.35
C GLN A 66 -3.92 0.61 -6.71
N VAL A 67 -5.25 0.55 -6.86
CA VAL A 67 -6.11 1.73 -7.08
C VAL A 67 -6.07 2.67 -5.89
N ALA A 68 -6.21 2.16 -4.65
CA ALA A 68 -6.17 2.98 -3.45
C ALA A 68 -4.79 3.64 -3.25
N GLN A 69 -3.72 2.91 -3.52
CA GLN A 69 -2.36 3.44 -3.44
C GLN A 69 -2.12 4.52 -4.51
N GLY A 70 -2.64 4.33 -5.73
CA GLY A 70 -2.68 5.36 -6.77
C GLY A 70 -3.39 6.64 -6.32
N GLY A 71 -4.49 6.49 -5.58
CA GLY A 71 -5.20 7.62 -4.99
C GLY A 71 -4.36 8.43 -4.01
N ARG A 72 -3.52 7.78 -3.18
CA ARG A 72 -2.58 8.49 -2.29
C ARG A 72 -1.54 9.24 -3.10
N TYR A 73 -0.96 8.59 -4.10
CA TYR A 73 0.01 9.21 -4.99
C TYR A 73 -0.55 10.41 -5.76
N PHE A 74 -1.83 10.39 -6.12
CA PHE A 74 -2.49 11.50 -6.77
C PHE A 74 -2.42 12.80 -5.95
N GLY A 75 -2.57 12.70 -4.62
CA GLY A 75 -2.34 13.82 -3.71
C GLY A 75 -0.85 14.15 -3.54
N TRP A 76 -0.03 13.12 -3.32
CA TRP A 76 1.39 13.28 -3.02
C TRP A 76 2.16 13.97 -4.15
N TYR A 77 1.93 13.57 -5.41
CA TYR A 77 2.54 14.21 -6.58
C TYR A 77 1.84 15.51 -7.00
N GLY A 78 0.80 15.95 -6.27
CA GLY A 78 0.15 17.24 -6.45
C GLY A 78 -0.86 17.30 -7.60
N CYS A 79 -1.33 16.17 -8.11
CA CYS A 79 -2.30 16.12 -9.20
C CYS A 79 -3.61 16.83 -8.82
N GLY A 80 -4.02 16.73 -7.55
CA GLY A 80 -5.19 17.43 -7.01
C GLY A 80 -5.10 18.96 -7.11
N GLY A 81 -3.91 19.56 -7.20
CA GLY A 81 -3.76 21.02 -7.35
C GLY A 81 -4.42 21.57 -8.62
N CYS A 82 -4.50 20.76 -9.69
CA CYS A 82 -5.17 21.12 -10.94
C CYS A 82 -6.47 20.34 -11.18
N HIS A 83 -6.55 19.11 -10.69
CA HIS A 83 -7.61 18.13 -11.00
C HIS A 83 -8.57 17.85 -9.81
N ALA A 84 -8.65 18.74 -8.82
CA ALA A 84 -9.51 18.58 -7.65
C ALA A 84 -11.02 18.53 -8.00
N GLU A 85 -11.84 18.21 -6.98
CA GLU A 85 -13.29 18.38 -7.05
C GLU A 85 -13.64 19.82 -7.47
N GLY A 86 -14.45 19.95 -8.53
CA GLY A 86 -14.81 21.24 -9.12
C GLY A 86 -13.95 21.66 -10.32
N ALA A 87 -12.92 20.89 -10.69
CA ALA A 87 -12.26 21.03 -11.98
C ALA A 87 -13.28 20.93 -13.13
N THR A 88 -13.06 21.67 -14.21
CA THR A 88 -13.96 21.73 -15.37
C THR A 88 -13.21 21.48 -16.68
N GLY A 89 -13.95 21.04 -17.69
CA GLY A 89 -13.40 20.71 -19.00
C GLY A 89 -12.29 19.66 -18.89
N VAL A 90 -11.17 19.88 -19.60
CA VAL A 90 -10.06 18.91 -19.68
C VAL A 90 -9.38 18.60 -18.34
N LEU A 91 -9.63 19.38 -17.28
CA LEU A 91 -9.09 19.13 -15.95
C LEU A 91 -10.01 18.22 -15.12
N ASN A 92 -11.26 18.03 -15.52
CA ASN A 92 -12.17 17.16 -14.82
C ASN A 92 -11.97 15.70 -15.25
N LEU A 93 -11.15 14.97 -14.51
CA LEU A 93 -10.86 13.56 -14.83
C LEU A 93 -12.03 12.61 -14.52
N GLY A 94 -13.09 13.10 -13.86
CA GLY A 94 -14.26 12.31 -13.48
C GLY A 94 -15.41 12.34 -14.49
N ASP A 95 -15.39 13.21 -15.51
CA ASP A 95 -16.50 13.37 -16.46
C ASP A 95 -16.39 12.52 -17.74
N THR A 96 -15.36 11.68 -17.84
CA THR A 96 -15.08 10.79 -18.96
C THR A 96 -14.77 11.50 -20.30
N GLN A 97 -14.53 12.81 -20.32
CA GLN A 97 -14.17 13.56 -21.52
C GLN A 97 -12.65 13.58 -21.72
N TRP A 98 -12.11 12.52 -22.32
CA TRP A 98 -10.66 12.35 -22.48
C TRP A 98 -10.12 12.93 -23.79
N LYS A 99 -9.18 13.88 -23.70
CA LYS A 99 -8.52 14.50 -24.86
C LYS A 99 -7.51 13.58 -25.57
N HIS A 100 -6.89 12.66 -24.83
CA HIS A 100 -5.75 11.87 -25.29
C HIS A 100 -6.02 10.37 -25.32
N GLY A 101 -7.29 9.97 -25.38
CA GLY A 101 -7.72 8.59 -25.21
C GLY A 101 -7.98 8.25 -23.75
N ASP A 102 -8.88 7.29 -23.56
CA ASP A 102 -9.33 6.84 -22.26
C ASP A 102 -8.78 5.45 -21.92
N GLY A 103 -7.82 4.92 -22.67
CA GLY A 103 -7.15 3.63 -22.47
C GLY A 103 -6.04 3.68 -21.41
N PHE A 104 -5.63 2.52 -20.88
CA PHE A 104 -4.64 2.49 -19.80
C PHE A 104 -3.28 3.01 -20.27
N ALA A 105 -2.82 2.57 -21.44
CA ALA A 105 -1.57 3.05 -22.01
C ALA A 105 -1.66 4.52 -22.45
N ASP A 106 -2.84 4.97 -22.91
CA ASP A 106 -3.09 6.35 -23.26
C ASP A 106 -2.95 7.27 -22.04
N LEU A 107 -3.62 6.92 -20.94
CA LEU A 107 -3.57 7.67 -19.69
C LEU A 107 -2.20 7.59 -19.02
N PHE A 108 -1.53 6.43 -19.06
CA PHE A 108 -0.15 6.32 -18.61
C PHE A 108 0.74 7.32 -19.36
N THR A 109 0.61 7.38 -20.68
CA THR A 109 1.37 8.30 -21.53
C THR A 109 1.02 9.77 -21.24
N ALA A 110 -0.26 10.06 -21.02
CA ALA A 110 -0.70 11.41 -20.65
C ALA A 110 -0.11 11.85 -19.31
N ILE A 111 -0.13 10.99 -18.30
CA ILE A 111 0.43 11.27 -16.98
C ILE A 111 1.95 11.47 -17.10
N ALA A 112 2.66 10.53 -17.71
CA ALA A 112 4.12 10.57 -17.81
C ALA A 112 4.64 11.78 -18.62
N ASP A 113 4.05 12.04 -19.79
CA ASP A 113 4.71 12.86 -20.81
C ASP A 113 4.05 14.24 -21.04
N ARG A 114 2.80 14.44 -20.61
CA ARG A 114 2.02 15.65 -20.97
C ARG A 114 1.98 16.73 -19.87
N HIS A 115 2.88 16.64 -18.91
CA HIS A 115 3.00 17.61 -17.81
C HIS A 115 4.21 18.56 -17.95
N GLY A 116 4.79 18.63 -19.16
CA GLY A 116 5.80 19.62 -19.54
C GLY A 116 6.98 19.67 -18.56
N ARG A 117 7.11 20.80 -17.85
CA ARG A 117 8.19 21.05 -16.88
C ARG A 117 8.21 20.11 -15.67
N LEU A 118 7.12 19.37 -15.41
CA LEU A 118 7.05 18.44 -14.28
C LEU A 118 7.76 17.11 -14.56
N ALA A 119 8.08 16.78 -15.82
CA ALA A 119 8.90 15.63 -16.23
C ALA A 119 8.61 14.32 -15.46
N TYR A 120 7.33 13.93 -15.35
CA TYR A 120 6.91 12.79 -14.55
C TYR A 120 7.51 11.46 -15.01
N ASP A 121 7.79 11.30 -16.30
CA ASP A 121 8.50 10.17 -16.89
C ASP A 121 9.88 9.90 -16.26
N ARG A 122 10.55 10.95 -15.78
CA ARG A 122 11.90 10.85 -15.18
C ARG A 122 11.87 10.79 -13.66
N ARG A 123 10.86 11.41 -13.05
CA ARG A 123 10.80 11.57 -11.59
C ARG A 123 9.89 10.62 -10.85
N VAL A 124 8.89 10.07 -11.53
CA VAL A 124 7.94 9.16 -10.89
C VAL A 124 8.36 7.74 -11.23
N PRO A 125 8.57 6.87 -10.23
CA PRO A 125 8.84 5.46 -10.50
C PRO A 125 7.75 4.87 -11.40
N VAL A 126 8.13 4.01 -12.33
CA VAL A 126 7.20 3.43 -13.31
C VAL A 126 6.00 2.77 -12.62
N GLU A 127 6.24 2.01 -11.56
CA GLU A 127 5.19 1.39 -10.74
C GLU A 127 4.15 2.40 -10.21
N VAL A 128 4.62 3.55 -9.75
CA VAL A 128 3.78 4.62 -9.24
C VAL A 128 2.94 5.22 -10.36
N LEU A 129 3.50 5.35 -11.58
CA LEU A 129 2.73 5.75 -12.75
C LEU A 129 1.63 4.72 -13.08
N TRP A 130 1.90 3.42 -12.99
CA TRP A 130 0.87 2.38 -13.16
C TRP A 130 -0.26 2.52 -12.13
N GLN A 131 0.06 2.74 -10.86
CA GLN A 131 -0.93 2.94 -9.79
C GLN A 131 -1.74 4.23 -10.00
N LEU A 132 -1.08 5.34 -10.35
CA LEU A 132 -1.73 6.60 -10.71
C LEU A 132 -2.69 6.42 -11.89
N THR A 133 -2.27 5.72 -12.95
CA THR A 133 -3.12 5.41 -14.10
C THR A 133 -4.34 4.59 -13.69
N ALA A 134 -4.17 3.56 -12.85
CA ALA A 134 -5.28 2.76 -12.34
C ALA A 134 -6.30 3.61 -11.55
N PHE A 135 -5.81 4.50 -10.69
CA PHE A 135 -6.66 5.43 -9.93
C PHE A 135 -7.39 6.43 -10.82
N VAL A 136 -6.70 7.07 -11.77
CA VAL A 136 -7.30 8.05 -12.68
C VAL A 136 -8.40 7.42 -13.53
N ARG A 137 -8.24 6.16 -13.95
CA ARG A 137 -9.28 5.38 -14.64
C ARG A 137 -10.48 5.05 -13.76
N ASP A 138 -10.30 4.92 -12.46
CA ASP A 138 -11.35 4.61 -11.49
C ASP A 138 -12.14 5.87 -11.06
N LEU A 139 -11.61 7.07 -11.30
CA LEU A 139 -12.23 8.35 -10.91
C LEU A 139 -13.69 8.51 -11.38
N PRO A 140 -14.06 8.18 -12.63
CA PRO A 140 -15.46 8.28 -13.07
C PRO A 140 -16.42 7.42 -12.27
N ALA A 141 -15.95 6.30 -11.67
CA ALA A 141 -16.76 5.42 -10.84
C ALA A 141 -16.88 5.93 -9.38
N HIS A 142 -16.15 6.99 -9.00
CA HIS A 142 -16.21 7.54 -7.65
C HIS A 142 -17.50 8.35 -7.44
N LYS A 143 -18.42 7.82 -6.66
CA LYS A 143 -19.57 8.59 -6.15
C LYS A 143 -19.12 9.57 -5.05
N ALA A 144 -19.99 10.53 -4.72
CA ALA A 144 -19.71 11.55 -3.71
C ALA A 144 -19.25 10.93 -2.38
N GLU A 145 -19.87 9.84 -1.96
CA GLU A 145 -19.54 9.15 -0.70
C GLU A 145 -18.12 8.56 -0.72
N LYS A 146 -17.70 8.00 -1.86
CA LYS A 146 -16.33 7.47 -2.01
C LYS A 146 -15.32 8.60 -2.00
N ARG A 147 -15.59 9.70 -2.73
CA ARG A 147 -14.71 10.87 -2.74
C ARG A 147 -14.53 11.49 -1.36
N MET A 148 -15.63 11.66 -0.61
CA MET A 148 -15.58 12.16 0.77
C MET A 148 -14.76 11.26 1.70
N ARG A 149 -14.92 9.93 1.61
CA ARG A 149 -14.12 8.98 2.41
C ARG A 149 -12.64 9.11 2.09
N THR A 150 -12.27 9.04 0.81
CA THR A 150 -10.88 9.20 0.37
C THR A 150 -10.29 10.53 0.83
N ALA A 151 -11.02 11.64 0.69
CA ALA A 151 -10.56 12.96 1.14
C ALA A 151 -10.31 13.00 2.65
N ARG A 152 -11.16 12.34 3.45
CA ARG A 152 -10.97 12.24 4.90
C ARG A 152 -9.75 11.39 5.26
N ASP A 153 -9.58 10.25 4.60
CA ASP A 153 -8.46 9.33 4.83
C ASP A 153 -7.12 10.00 4.47
N GLN A 154 -7.11 10.86 3.45
CA GLN A 154 -5.92 11.55 2.97
C GLN A 154 -5.64 12.90 3.64
N LYS A 155 -6.48 13.34 4.58
CA LYS A 155 -6.36 14.69 5.18
C LYS A 155 -5.00 14.96 5.83
N ALA A 156 -4.38 13.94 6.43
CA ALA A 156 -3.09 14.05 7.11
C ALA A 156 -1.91 13.55 6.25
N GLU A 157 -2.18 13.15 5.00
CA GLU A 157 -1.16 12.69 4.07
C GLU A 157 -0.44 13.88 3.41
N PRO A 158 0.85 13.74 3.03
CA PRO A 158 1.56 14.79 2.31
C PRO A 158 0.86 15.14 1.00
N GLN A 159 0.96 16.40 0.60
CA GLN A 159 0.36 16.93 -0.63
C GLN A 159 1.40 17.73 -1.40
N GLY A 160 1.58 17.43 -2.69
CA GLY A 160 2.43 18.16 -3.61
C GLY A 160 3.79 18.56 -3.01
N ALA A 161 3.98 19.85 -2.73
CA ALA A 161 5.23 20.41 -2.21
C ALA A 161 5.69 19.85 -0.85
N THR A 162 4.79 19.22 -0.09
CA THR A 162 5.13 18.58 1.20
C THR A 162 5.53 17.11 1.05
N TRP A 163 5.43 16.54 -0.14
CA TRP A 163 5.91 15.19 -0.45
C TRP A 163 7.39 15.20 -0.83
N SER A 164 8.18 14.34 -0.19
CA SER A 164 9.63 14.22 -0.40
C SER A 164 10.08 12.80 -0.78
N GLY A 165 9.17 11.93 -1.21
CA GLY A 165 9.55 10.60 -1.69
C GLY A 165 10.17 10.64 -3.10
N PRO A 166 10.33 9.48 -3.74
CA PRO A 166 11.05 9.36 -5.01
C PRO A 166 10.63 10.43 -6.03
N GLN A 167 11.64 11.11 -6.55
CA GLN A 167 11.60 12.06 -7.66
C GLN A 167 12.58 11.60 -8.74
#